data_AF-A0A7W4CN94-F1
#
_entry.id   AF-A0A7W4CN94-F1
#
_cell.length_a   1.000
_cell.length_b   1.000
_cell.length_c   1.000
_cell.angle_alpha   90.00
_cell.angle_beta   90.00
_cell.angle_gamma   90.00
#
_symmetry.space_group_name_H-M   'P 1'
#
loop_
_entity.id
_entity.type
_entity.pdbx_description
1 polymer ?
#
loop_
_entity_poly.entity_id
_entity_poly.type
_entity_poly.pdbx_seq_one_letter_code
_entity_poly.pdbx_strand_id
1 'polypeptide(L)'
;MRDPEAILRDACRAMIRGEPEACQAMLDIFHKEIAANPPDDALRAACERQLSHLRELAQSALEGLDQARNWMRDLSAVLGGLDVYDRAGRHRVGTDLSARTHRF
;
A
#
# COMPACT_ATOMS: atom_id res chain seq x y z
N MET A 1 5.43 -33.69 3.00
CA MET A 1 5.15 -32.65 4.00
C MET A 1 6.10 -31.51 3.74
N ARG A 2 5.60 -30.32 3.41
CA ARG A 2 6.45 -29.14 3.15
C ARG A 2 6.53 -28.36 4.46
N ASP A 3 7.72 -27.88 4.80
CA ASP A 3 7.96 -27.15 6.06
C ASP A 3 7.11 -25.85 6.11
N PRO A 4 6.22 -25.68 7.11
CA PRO A 4 5.39 -24.49 7.27
C PRO A 4 6.19 -23.18 7.33
N GLU A 5 7.38 -23.20 7.94
CA GLU A 5 8.23 -22.01 7.99
C GLU A 5 8.74 -21.63 6.59
N ALA A 6 9.10 -22.63 5.77
CA ALA A 6 9.54 -22.42 4.41
C ALA A 6 8.41 -21.85 3.53
N ILE A 7 7.16 -22.29 3.73
CA ILE A 7 6.00 -21.76 3.00
C ILE A 7 5.82 -20.26 3.31
N LEU A 8 5.90 -19.85 4.58
CA LEU A 8 5.79 -18.43 4.94
C LEU A 8 6.96 -17.61 4.41
N ARG A 9 8.17 -18.17 4.40
CA ARG A 9 9.34 -17.51 3.81
C ARG A 9 9.16 -17.27 2.30
N ASP A 10 8.56 -18.22 1.59
CA ASP A 10 8.20 -18.08 0.18
C ASP A 10 7.09 -17.02 -0.01
N ALA A 11 6.12 -16.94 0.90
CA ALA A 11 5.09 -15.90 0.90
C ALA A 11 5.69 -14.48 1.06
N CYS A 12 6.63 -14.30 2.00
CA CYS A 12 7.36 -13.03 2.17
C CYS A 12 8.11 -12.63 0.89
N ARG A 13 8.74 -13.60 0.21
CA ARG A 13 9.44 -13.34 -1.07
C ARG A 13 8.48 -12.91 -2.18
N ALA A 14 7.31 -13.55 -2.29
CA ALA A 14 6.29 -13.15 -3.25
C ALA A 14 5.80 -11.72 -2.98
N MET A 15 5.59 -11.35 -1.70
CA MET A 15 5.22 -9.99 -1.32
C MET A 15 6.29 -8.96 -1.73
N ILE A 16 7.57 -9.25 -1.47
CA ILE A 16 8.70 -8.37 -1.86
C ILE A 16 8.77 -8.19 -3.38
N ARG A 17 8.41 -9.21 -4.16
CA ARG A 17 8.38 -9.15 -5.64
C ARG A 17 7.14 -8.45 -6.19
N GLY A 18 6.18 -8.07 -5.34
CA GLY A 18 4.91 -7.51 -5.79
C GLY A 18 4.01 -8.54 -6.46
N GLU A 19 4.08 -9.81 -6.04
CA GLU A 19 3.27 -10.92 -6.55
C GLU A 19 2.17 -11.30 -5.52
N PRO A 20 1.08 -10.52 -5.40
CA PRO A 20 0.08 -10.71 -4.35
C PRO A 20 -0.68 -12.04 -4.48
N GLU A 21 -0.95 -12.49 -5.71
CA GLU A 21 -1.61 -13.77 -5.97
C GLU A 21 -0.75 -14.96 -5.53
N ALA A 22 0.56 -14.89 -5.79
CA ALA A 22 1.50 -15.92 -5.34
C ALA A 22 1.63 -15.93 -3.81
N CYS A 23 1.65 -14.74 -3.18
CA CYS A 23 1.64 -14.62 -1.73
C CYS A 23 0.39 -15.28 -1.12
N GLN A 24 -0.80 -14.96 -1.66
CA GLN A 24 -2.06 -15.56 -1.20
C GLN A 24 -2.06 -17.08 -1.36
N ALA A 25 -1.61 -17.59 -2.51
CA ALA A 25 -1.52 -19.03 -2.74
C ALA A 25 -0.62 -19.73 -1.71
N MET A 26 0.50 -19.12 -1.32
CA MET A 26 1.36 -19.68 -0.27
C MET A 26 0.67 -19.68 1.10
N LEU A 27 -0.07 -18.62 1.45
CA LEU A 27 -0.83 -18.55 2.70
C LEU A 27 -1.93 -19.61 2.78
N ASP A 28 -2.61 -19.87 1.66
CA ASP A 28 -3.63 -20.93 1.59
C ASP A 28 -3.03 -22.33 1.78
N ILE A 29 -1.83 -22.57 1.21
CA ILE A 29 -1.09 -23.82 1.41
C ILE A 29 -0.67 -23.95 2.87
N PHE A 30 -0.13 -22.88 3.46
CA PHE A 30 0.26 -22.85 4.87
C PHE A 30 -0.92 -23.17 5.80
N HIS A 31 -2.08 -22.57 5.56
CA HIS A 31 -3.27 -22.80 6.38
C HIS A 31 -3.73 -24.27 6.32
N LYS A 32 -3.69 -24.88 5.13
CA LYS A 32 -4.00 -26.31 4.96
C LYS A 32 -2.99 -27.21 5.68
N GLU A 33 -1.70 -26.87 5.62
CA GLU A 33 -0.63 -27.66 6.24
C GLU A 33 -0.75 -27.64 7.77
N ILE A 34 -0.98 -26.47 8.37
CA ILE A 34 -1.15 -26.33 9.82
C ILE A 34 -2.43 -27.01 10.32
N ALA A 35 -3.52 -26.95 9.54
CA ALA A 35 -4.76 -27.63 9.89
C ALA A 35 -4.60 -29.16 9.89
N ALA A 36 -3.81 -29.70 8.96
CA ALA A 36 -3.52 -31.12 8.88
C ALA A 36 -2.50 -31.57 9.95
N ASN A 37 -1.49 -30.73 10.22
CA ASN A 37 -0.36 -31.03 11.10
C ASN A 37 -0.12 -29.84 12.05
N PRO A 38 -0.77 -29.84 13.24
CA PRO A 38 -0.59 -28.79 14.22
C PRO A 38 0.90 -28.64 14.62
N PRO A 39 1.48 -27.44 14.54
CA PRO A 39 2.88 -27.21 14.85
C PRO A 39 3.15 -27.36 16.35
N ASP A 40 4.34 -27.87 16.68
CA ASP A 40 4.90 -27.79 18.01
C ASP A 40 5.25 -26.33 18.40
N ASP A 41 5.63 -26.10 19.66
CA ASP A 41 5.86 -24.75 20.16
C ASP A 41 7.05 -24.05 19.48
N ALA A 42 8.08 -24.80 19.07
CA ALA A 42 9.25 -24.24 18.39
C ALA A 42 8.90 -23.77 16.97
N LEU A 43 8.18 -24.61 16.22
CA LEU A 43 7.70 -24.29 14.88
C LEU A 43 6.66 -23.17 14.92
N ARG A 44 5.80 -23.12 15.95
CA ARG A 44 4.85 -22.03 16.17
C ARG A 44 5.57 -20.69 16.31
N ALA A 45 6.58 -20.62 17.18
CA ALA A 45 7.37 -19.40 17.37
C ALA A 45 8.11 -18.98 16.08
N ALA A 46 8.57 -19.94 15.26
CA ALA A 46 9.15 -19.63 13.95
C ALA A 46 8.12 -19.05 12.97
N CYS A 47 6.93 -19.65 12.90
CA CYS A 47 5.84 -19.18 12.04
C CYS A 47 5.33 -17.80 12.45
N GLU A 48 5.19 -17.54 13.75
CA GLU A 48 4.77 -16.23 14.28
C GLU A 48 5.73 -15.11 13.88
N ARG A 49 7.06 -15.36 13.94
CA ARG A 49 8.06 -14.39 13.45
C ARG A 49 7.88 -14.08 11.98
N GLN A 50 7.68 -15.10 11.14
CA GLN A 50 7.49 -14.90 9.69
C GLN A 50 6.18 -14.18 9.37
N LEU A 51 5.09 -14.49 10.09
CA LEU A 51 3.81 -13.79 9.94
C LEU A 51 3.89 -12.33 10.38
N SER A 52 4.60 -12.04 11.48
CA SER A 52 4.86 -10.65 11.90
C SER A 52 5.62 -9.88 10.82
N HIS A 53 6.66 -10.50 10.25
CA HIS A 53 7.43 -9.91 9.18
C HIS A 53 6.57 -9.65 7.92
N LEU A 54 5.72 -10.60 7.53
CA LEU A 54 4.79 -10.43 6.41
C LEU A 54 3.82 -9.26 6.65
N ARG A 55 3.33 -9.11 7.88
CA ARG A 55 2.46 -8.00 8.27
C ARG A 55 3.18 -6.65 8.16
N GLU A 56 4.43 -6.57 8.61
CA GLU A 56 5.25 -5.36 8.47
C GLU A 56 5.46 -5.00 7.00
N LEU A 57 5.79 -5.98 6.14
CA LEU A 57 5.92 -5.77 4.70
C LEU A 57 4.63 -5.22 4.07
N ALA A 58 3.48 -5.79 4.43
CA ALA A 58 2.19 -5.33 3.96
C ALA A 58 1.86 -3.90 4.40
N GLN A 59 2.20 -3.56 5.65
CA GLN A 59 2.01 -2.21 6.19
C GLN A 59 2.89 -1.19 5.46
N SER A 60 4.17 -1.49 5.26
CA SER A 60 5.08 -0.61 4.50
C SER A 60 4.64 -0.45 3.03
N ALA A 61 4.12 -1.51 2.41
CA ALA A 61 3.58 -1.43 1.06
C ALA A 61 2.35 -0.49 1.00
N LEU A 62 1.43 -0.56 1.98
CA LEU A 62 0.28 0.33 2.08
C LEU A 62 0.70 1.79 2.24
N GLU A 63 1.66 2.07 3.12
CA GLU A 63 2.21 3.41 3.32
C GLU A 63 2.87 3.97 2.05
N GLY A 64 3.55 3.11 1.28
CA GLY A 64 4.09 3.47 -0.04
C GLY A 64 2.98 3.84 -1.05
N LEU A 65 1.90 3.08 -1.10
CA LEU A 65 0.75 3.36 -1.96
C LEU A 65 0.05 4.65 -1.59
N ASP A 66 -0.11 4.92 -0.29
CA ASP A 66 -0.70 6.17 0.20
C ASP A 66 0.16 7.39 -0.16
N GLN A 67 1.48 7.27 -0.05
CA GLN A 67 2.41 8.31 -0.49
C GLN A 67 2.32 8.54 -2.00
N ALA A 68 2.29 7.48 -2.80
CA ALA A 68 2.12 7.58 -4.25
C ALA A 68 0.79 8.26 -4.61
N ARG A 69 -0.30 7.93 -3.91
CA ARG A 69 -1.60 8.60 -4.08
C ARG A 69 -1.53 10.09 -3.76
N ASN A 70 -0.87 10.46 -2.66
CA ASN A 70 -0.70 11.87 -2.30
C ASN A 70 0.11 12.62 -3.37
N TRP A 71 1.19 12.01 -3.86
CA TRP A 71 1.99 12.60 -4.94
C TRP A 71 1.20 12.79 -6.23
N MET A 72 0.36 11.84 -6.62
CA MET A 72 -0.53 11.99 -7.79
C MET A 72 -1.55 13.11 -7.61
N ARG A 73 -2.07 13.30 -6.39
CA ARG A 73 -2.98 14.41 -6.08
C ARG A 73 -2.27 15.75 -6.18
N ASP A 74 -1.06 15.85 -5.64
CA ASP A 74 -0.26 17.08 -5.68
C ASP A 74 0.13 17.43 -7.12
N LEU A 75 0.54 16.43 -7.92
CA LEU A 75 0.78 16.60 -9.36
C LEU A 75 -0.47 17.10 -10.09
N SER A 76 -1.63 16.52 -9.80
CA SER A 76 -2.90 16.93 -10.42
C SER A 76 -3.27 18.37 -10.06
N ALA A 77 -3.02 18.80 -8.82
CA ALA A 77 -3.25 20.18 -8.39
C ALA A 77 -2.29 21.17 -9.09
N VAL A 78 -1.02 20.81 -9.26
CA VAL A 78 -0.05 21.61 -10.02
C VAL A 78 -0.46 21.71 -11.49
N LEU A 79 -0.84 20.59 -12.12
CA LEU A 79 -1.30 20.58 -13.51
C LEU A 79 -2.62 21.33 -13.71
N GLY A 80 -3.57 21.23 -12.77
CA GLY A 80 -4.80 22.04 -12.77
C GLY A 80 -4.52 23.53 -12.54
N GLY A 81 -3.46 23.86 -11.79
CA GLY A 81 -2.93 25.22 -11.65
C GLY A 81 -2.27 25.76 -12.92
N LEU A 82 -1.77 24.89 -13.82
CA LEU A 82 -1.30 25.31 -15.14
C LEU A 82 -2.46 25.70 -16.07
N ASP A 83 -3.68 25.21 -15.83
CA ASP A 83 -4.88 25.60 -16.58
C ASP A 83 -5.35 27.04 -16.28
N VAL A 84 -4.77 27.66 -15.23
CA VAL A 84 -4.86 29.10 -14.95
C VAL A 84 -4.07 29.90 -15.99
N TYR A 85 -3.13 29.30 -16.72
CA TYR A 85 -2.38 29.98 -17.76
C TYR A 85 -2.78 29.44 -19.14
N ASP A 86 -3.39 30.31 -19.97
CA ASP A 86 -3.54 30.05 -21.41
C ASP A 86 -2.16 29.73 -22.03
N ARG A 87 -2.12 29.02 -23.16
CA ARG A 87 -0.93 28.71 -23.99
C ARG A 87 -0.13 29.96 -24.40
N ALA A 88 -0.70 31.16 -24.20
CA ALA A 88 -0.07 32.47 -24.36
C ALA A 88 0.49 33.10 -23.07
N GLY A 89 0.53 32.38 -21.93
CA GLY A 89 1.06 32.86 -20.65
C GLY A 89 0.15 33.84 -19.89
N ARG A 90 -1.13 33.92 -20.22
CA ARG A 90 -2.09 34.85 -19.59
C ARG A 90 -2.85 34.17 -18.45
N HIS A 91 -2.84 34.82 -17.29
CA HIS A 91 -3.51 34.40 -16.06
C HIS A 91 -5.04 34.51 -16.19
N ARG A 92 -5.76 33.39 -16.11
CA ARG A 92 -7.22 33.30 -16.03
C ARG A 92 -7.64 33.18 -14.57
N VAL A 93 -7.95 34.31 -13.94
CA VAL A 93 -8.74 34.30 -12.70
C VAL A 93 -9.99 35.11 -12.95
N GLY A 94 -11.14 34.43 -13.01
CA GLY A 94 -12.38 35.01 -12.57
C GLY A 94 -12.33 35.08 -11.05
N THR A 95 -11.92 36.22 -10.50
CA THR A 95 -11.98 36.46 -9.07
C THR A 95 -13.44 36.60 -8.66
N ASP A 96 -14.07 35.53 -8.20
CA ASP A 96 -15.18 35.65 -7.25
C ASP A 96 -14.58 35.76 -5.83
N LEU A 97 -13.77 36.80 -5.63
CA LEU A 97 -13.56 37.36 -4.30
C LEU A 97 -14.87 38.08 -3.98
N SER A 98 -15.82 37.31 -3.44
CA SER A 98 -17.11 37.78 -2.97
C SER A 98 -16.95 39.11 -2.22
N ALA A 99 -17.42 40.17 -2.86
CA ALA A 99 -17.67 41.43 -2.21
C ALA A 99 -18.70 41.20 -1.10
N ARG A 100 -18.25 41.13 0.16
CA ARG A 100 -19.14 41.27 1.31
C ARG A 100 -18.71 42.46 2.16
N THR A 101 -19.12 43.62 1.65
CA THR A 101 -19.58 44.84 2.32
C THR A 101 -19.22 45.01 3.80
N HIS A 102 -18.24 45.87 4.07
CA HIS A 102 -18.14 46.60 5.33
C HIS A 102 -19.39 47.48 5.51
N ARG A 103 -20.06 47.39 6.66
CA ARG A 103 -21.05 48.37 7.11
C ARG A 103 -20.46 49.23 8.22
N PHE A 104 -20.84 50.51 8.17
CA PHE A 104 -20.41 51.67 8.95
C PHE A 104 -20.38 51.46 10.47
#